data_AF-Q71XE5-F1
#
_entry.id   AF-Q71XE5-F1
#
_cell.length_a   1.000
_cell.length_b   1.000
_cell.length_c   1.000
_cell.angle_alpha   90.00
_cell.angle_beta   90.00
_cell.angle_gamma   90.00
#
_symmetry.space_group_name_H-M   'P 1'
#
loop_
_entity.id
_entity.type
_entity.pdbx_description
1 polymer ?
#
loop_
_entity_poly.entity_id
_entity_poly.type
_entity_poly.pdbx_seq_one_letter_code
_entity_poly.pdbx_strand_id
1 'polypeptide(L)'
;MEKRLLDFEVGETVDLFLLIKSSVKGTASNGKPFLSLVLQDKSGELEAKLWDVKESDEANYGVQQIVHLMGDIQNYRGRKQLKIRQIRQATALDGVSASEFMETAPINKEEMADEITQYIFEMKNANLQRITRALLKKYQDDFYDYPAAMRHHHEFVSGLSFHVVSMLRLAKSVADLYPSVNRDLLYAGVILHDLGKVIELSGPVSTTYTLEGNLIGHISIVVEEVSKIADELSIDGEEVVVLKHVLLSHHGKGEWGSPKPPLVREAEILHQIDLMDASLNMMDKVLKHTKPGEFSERVFGLDNRSFYNPIFE
;
A
#
# COMPACT_ATOMS: atom_id res chain seq x y z
N MET A 1 -11.43 0.29 -24.88
CA MET A 1 -11.25 0.29 -23.41
C MET A 1 -12.19 1.35 -22.89
N GLU A 2 -13.12 1.03 -21.99
CA GLU A 2 -13.99 2.04 -21.39
C GLU A 2 -13.15 3.01 -20.55
N LYS A 3 -13.46 4.32 -20.62
CA LYS A 3 -12.78 5.34 -19.81
C LYS A 3 -13.00 5.04 -18.33
N ARG A 4 -11.95 5.15 -17.53
CA ARG A 4 -11.97 5.05 -16.07
C ARG A 4 -12.02 6.45 -15.44
N LEU A 5 -12.29 6.53 -14.14
CA LEU A 5 -12.52 7.76 -13.38
C LEU A 5 -11.52 8.88 -13.67
N LEU A 6 -10.22 8.59 -13.66
CA LEU A 6 -9.17 9.60 -13.88
C LEU A 6 -8.92 9.93 -15.36
N ASP A 7 -9.48 9.16 -16.31
CA ASP A 7 -9.39 9.42 -17.75
C ASP A 7 -10.34 10.56 -18.18
N PHE A 8 -11.28 10.94 -17.32
CA PHE A 8 -12.21 12.03 -17.58
C PHE A 8 -11.60 13.40 -17.27
N GLU A 9 -11.77 14.33 -18.19
CA GLU A 9 -11.31 15.71 -18.10
C GLU A 9 -12.39 16.65 -17.57
N VAL A 10 -11.95 17.82 -17.07
CA VAL A 10 -12.86 18.85 -16.57
C VAL A 10 -13.85 19.24 -17.66
N GLY A 11 -15.15 19.14 -17.35
CA GLY A 11 -16.26 19.39 -18.28
C GLY A 11 -16.86 18.13 -18.88
N GLU A 12 -16.24 16.96 -18.74
CA GLU A 12 -16.82 15.69 -19.18
C GLU A 12 -17.85 15.16 -18.17
N THR A 13 -18.90 14.53 -18.69
CA THR A 13 -19.90 13.80 -17.90
C THR A 13 -19.43 12.36 -17.70
N VAL A 14 -19.60 11.86 -16.48
CA VAL A 14 -19.31 10.47 -16.10
C VAL A 14 -20.60 9.70 -15.85
N ASP A 15 -20.58 8.42 -16.19
CA ASP A 15 -21.61 7.43 -15.87
C ASP A 15 -20.87 6.11 -15.55
N LEU A 16 -20.63 5.86 -14.26
CA LEU A 16 -19.70 4.83 -13.80
C LEU A 16 -20.20 4.15 -12.52
N PHE A 17 -19.79 2.89 -12.35
CA PHE A 17 -19.73 2.28 -11.04
C PHE A 17 -18.40 2.66 -10.36
N LEU A 18 -18.45 3.05 -9.09
CA LEU A 18 -17.27 3.37 -8.28
C LEU A 18 -17.43 2.81 -6.86
N LEU A 19 -16.31 2.52 -6.21
CA LEU A 19 -16.28 2.13 -4.81
C LEU A 19 -16.16 3.37 -3.91
N ILE A 20 -16.94 3.43 -2.83
CA ILE A 20 -16.79 4.44 -1.78
C ILE A 20 -15.62 4.04 -0.87
N LYS A 21 -14.48 4.70 -1.05
CA LYS A 21 -13.29 4.53 -0.20
C LYS A 21 -13.45 5.23 1.15
N SER A 22 -14.08 6.40 1.16
CA SER A 22 -14.33 7.20 2.36
C SER A 22 -15.69 7.89 2.26
N SER A 23 -16.39 7.98 3.38
CA SER A 23 -17.67 8.69 3.52
C SER A 23 -17.70 9.41 4.86
N VAL A 24 -17.70 10.74 4.82
CA VAL A 24 -17.68 11.58 6.02
C VAL A 24 -18.83 12.57 5.95
N LYS A 25 -19.70 12.53 6.97
CA LYS A 25 -20.76 13.51 7.13
C LYS A 25 -20.19 14.87 7.53
N GLY A 26 -20.60 15.90 6.82
CA GLY A 26 -20.32 17.29 7.15
C GLY A 26 -21.60 18.13 7.18
N THR A 27 -21.47 19.35 7.70
CA THR A 27 -22.53 20.35 7.71
C THR A 27 -22.06 21.57 6.93
N ALA A 28 -22.82 21.95 5.90
CA ALA A 28 -22.53 23.12 5.08
C ALA A 28 -22.78 24.42 5.85
N SER A 29 -22.27 25.55 5.34
CA SER A 29 -22.45 26.87 5.98
C SER A 29 -23.91 27.30 6.12
N ASN A 30 -24.81 26.74 5.32
CA ASN A 30 -26.26 26.94 5.41
C ASN A 30 -26.96 25.96 6.37
N GLY A 31 -26.21 25.16 7.13
CA GLY A 31 -26.72 24.18 8.08
C GLY A 31 -27.17 22.85 7.47
N LYS A 32 -27.16 22.70 6.13
CA LYS A 32 -27.59 21.47 5.49
C LYS A 32 -26.50 20.39 5.56
N PRO A 33 -26.87 19.12 5.81
CA PRO A 33 -25.90 18.04 5.82
C PRO A 33 -25.44 17.71 4.40
N PHE A 34 -24.20 17.23 4.29
CA PHE A 34 -23.64 16.65 3.07
C PHE A 34 -22.74 15.47 3.42
N LEU A 35 -22.53 14.56 2.47
CA LEU A 35 -21.46 13.56 2.55
C LEU A 35 -20.28 14.00 1.69
N SER A 36 -19.10 14.03 2.29
CA SER A 36 -17.83 14.10 1.59
C SER A 36 -17.43 12.67 1.25
N LEU A 37 -17.41 12.35 -0.03
CA LEU A 37 -17.09 11.02 -0.54
C LEU A 37 -15.71 11.03 -1.21
N VAL A 38 -14.97 9.94 -1.04
CA VAL A 38 -13.84 9.61 -1.92
C VAL A 38 -14.24 8.37 -2.69
N LEU A 39 -14.34 8.52 -4.01
CA LEU A 39 -14.79 7.48 -4.93
C LEU A 39 -13.59 6.97 -5.71
N GLN A 40 -13.50 5.66 -5.92
CA GLN A 40 -12.37 5.05 -6.60
C GLN A 40 -12.78 4.00 -7.64
N ASP A 41 -11.90 3.83 -8.62
CA ASP A 41 -11.78 2.65 -9.45
C ASP A 41 -10.29 2.29 -9.63
N LYS A 42 -9.97 1.38 -10.57
CA LYS A 42 -8.59 0.98 -10.88
C LYS A 42 -7.71 2.08 -11.47
N SER A 43 -8.25 3.23 -11.86
CA SER A 43 -7.45 4.37 -12.33
C SER A 43 -6.99 5.26 -11.19
N GLY A 44 -7.69 5.25 -10.05
CA GLY A 44 -7.38 6.06 -8.88
C GLY A 44 -8.64 6.54 -8.16
N GLU A 45 -8.53 7.64 -7.42
CA GLU A 45 -9.61 8.18 -6.59
C GLU A 45 -9.92 9.65 -6.88
N LEU A 46 -11.16 10.05 -6.63
CA LEU A 46 -11.64 11.43 -6.79
C LEU A 46 -12.59 11.82 -5.66
N GLU A 47 -12.45 13.06 -5.16
CA GLU A 47 -13.38 13.62 -4.18
C GLU A 47 -14.71 13.95 -4.84
N ALA A 48 -15.81 13.71 -4.12
CA ALA A 48 -17.15 14.14 -4.48
C ALA A 48 -17.93 14.63 -3.26
N LYS A 49 -18.95 15.45 -3.51
CA LYS A 49 -19.88 15.90 -2.46
C LYS A 49 -21.31 15.55 -2.83
N LEU A 50 -21.96 14.79 -1.97
CA LEU A 50 -23.40 14.54 -2.03
C LEU A 50 -24.09 15.52 -1.08
N TRP A 51 -24.89 16.42 -1.64
CA TRP A 51 -25.57 17.48 -0.89
C TRP A 51 -26.98 17.05 -0.49
N ASP A 52 -27.57 17.74 0.51
CA ASP A 52 -28.96 17.52 0.95
C ASP A 52 -29.23 16.08 1.42
N VAL A 53 -28.25 15.46 2.08
CA VAL A 53 -28.31 14.03 2.47
C VAL A 53 -29.34 13.76 3.56
N LYS A 54 -30.06 12.66 3.40
CA LYS A 54 -30.98 12.10 4.38
C LYS A 54 -30.23 11.11 5.28
N GLU A 55 -30.83 10.78 6.42
CA GLU A 55 -30.29 9.78 7.34
C GLU A 55 -30.07 8.41 6.65
N SER A 56 -30.95 8.04 5.71
CA SER A 56 -30.80 6.81 4.90
C SER A 56 -29.57 6.85 3.98
N ASP A 57 -29.15 8.03 3.53
CA ASP A 57 -28.04 8.16 2.59
C ASP A 57 -26.71 7.86 3.28
N GLU A 58 -26.59 8.11 4.58
CA GLU A 58 -25.40 7.75 5.37
C GLU A 58 -25.20 6.24 5.45
N ALA A 59 -26.30 5.49 5.62
CA ALA A 59 -26.27 4.03 5.61
C ALA A 59 -26.01 3.47 4.20
N ASN A 60 -26.62 4.07 3.18
CA ASN A 60 -26.53 3.59 1.80
C ASN A 60 -25.17 3.90 1.15
N TYR A 61 -24.57 5.02 1.50
CA TYR A 61 -23.32 5.51 0.91
C TYR A 61 -22.18 5.47 1.93
N GLY A 62 -22.14 4.36 2.67
CA GLY A 62 -21.06 4.03 3.59
C GLY A 62 -19.80 3.54 2.87
N VAL A 63 -18.76 3.36 3.67
CA VAL A 63 -17.46 2.84 3.22
C VAL A 63 -17.61 1.41 2.66
N GLN A 64 -16.84 1.09 1.62
CA GLN A 64 -16.86 -0.20 0.87
C GLN A 64 -18.13 -0.46 0.05
N GLN A 65 -19.08 0.48 -0.01
CA GLN A 65 -20.25 0.35 -0.88
C GLN A 65 -19.88 0.67 -2.33
N ILE A 66 -20.40 -0.12 -3.27
CA ILE A 66 -20.30 0.17 -4.71
C ILE A 66 -21.52 1.00 -5.08
N VAL A 67 -21.29 2.10 -5.78
CA VAL A 67 -22.34 2.99 -6.24
C VAL A 67 -22.28 3.16 -7.74
N HIS A 68 -23.44 3.20 -8.37
CA HIS A 68 -23.60 3.71 -9.72
C HIS A 68 -23.89 5.19 -9.63
N LEU A 69 -23.14 6.02 -10.34
CA LEU A 69 -23.36 7.46 -10.34
C LEU A 69 -23.24 8.07 -11.72
N MET A 70 -24.00 9.15 -11.90
CA MET A 70 -23.90 10.06 -13.03
C MET A 70 -23.50 11.43 -12.49
N GLY A 71 -22.56 12.09 -13.15
CA GLY A 71 -22.03 13.37 -12.68
C GLY A 71 -21.17 14.08 -13.70
N ASP A 72 -20.53 15.17 -13.28
CA ASP A 72 -19.58 15.92 -14.11
C ASP A 72 -18.26 16.10 -13.39
N ILE A 73 -17.15 16.00 -14.13
CA ILE A 73 -15.84 16.41 -13.62
C ILE A 73 -15.76 17.93 -13.63
N GLN A 74 -15.53 18.54 -12.48
CA GLN A 74 -15.34 19.97 -12.31
C GLN A 74 -13.96 20.29 -11.73
N ASN A 75 -13.49 21.51 -11.96
CA ASN A 75 -12.32 22.03 -11.26
C ASN A 75 -12.77 22.73 -9.97
N TYR A 76 -12.32 22.23 -8.82
CA TYR A 76 -12.54 22.84 -7.52
C TYR A 76 -11.18 23.18 -6.89
N ARG A 77 -10.88 24.49 -6.78
CA ARG A 77 -9.63 25.01 -6.20
C ARG A 77 -8.35 24.39 -6.79
N GLY A 78 -8.35 24.18 -8.11
CA GLY A 78 -7.20 23.65 -8.84
C GLY A 78 -7.12 22.11 -8.86
N ARG A 79 -8.10 21.40 -8.29
CA ARG A 79 -8.17 19.93 -8.30
C ARG A 79 -9.42 19.46 -9.04
N LYS A 80 -9.34 18.33 -9.75
CA LYS A 80 -10.52 17.66 -10.28
C LYS A 80 -11.39 17.22 -9.08
N GLN A 81 -12.70 17.40 -9.20
CA GLN A 81 -13.71 16.93 -8.24
C GLN A 81 -14.92 16.43 -9.03
N LEU A 82 -15.56 15.37 -8.57
CA LEU A 82 -16.77 14.85 -9.18
C LEU A 82 -18.02 15.51 -8.57
N LYS A 83 -18.80 16.17 -9.42
CA LYS A 83 -20.12 16.71 -9.07
C LYS A 83 -21.19 15.66 -9.34
N ILE A 84 -21.75 15.08 -8.28
CA ILE A 84 -22.79 14.05 -8.37
C ILE A 84 -24.11 14.68 -8.83
N ARG A 85 -24.73 14.14 -9.88
CA ARG A 85 -26.11 14.45 -10.31
C ARG A 85 -27.08 13.37 -9.86
N GLN A 86 -26.69 12.11 -9.99
CA GLN A 86 -27.46 10.94 -9.56
C GLN A 86 -26.51 9.93 -8.94
N ILE A 87 -26.97 9.24 -7.90
CA ILE A 87 -26.24 8.16 -7.23
C ILE A 87 -27.25 7.13 -6.74
N ARG A 88 -26.87 5.86 -6.83
CA ARG A 88 -27.59 4.73 -6.21
C ARG A 88 -26.58 3.66 -5.79
N GLN A 89 -26.95 2.83 -4.82
CA GLN A 89 -26.18 1.62 -4.55
C GLN A 89 -26.24 0.66 -5.75
N ALA A 90 -25.13 -0.04 -5.97
CA ALA A 90 -25.14 -1.22 -6.82
C ALA A 90 -25.98 -2.32 -6.16
N THR A 91 -26.63 -3.11 -6.99
CA THR A 91 -27.48 -4.23 -6.63
C THR A 91 -26.86 -5.51 -7.18
N ALA A 92 -27.31 -6.67 -6.70
CA ALA A 92 -26.86 -7.96 -7.25
C ALA A 92 -27.12 -8.08 -8.77
N LEU A 93 -28.11 -7.37 -9.31
CA LEU A 93 -28.42 -7.35 -10.75
C LEU A 93 -27.39 -6.58 -11.59
N ASP A 94 -26.60 -5.70 -10.97
CA ASP A 94 -25.56 -4.94 -11.66
C ASP A 94 -24.31 -5.80 -11.97
N GLY A 95 -24.15 -6.94 -11.29
CA GLY A 95 -23.07 -7.90 -11.58
C GLY A 95 -21.66 -7.40 -11.26
N VAL A 96 -21.52 -6.38 -10.42
CA VAL A 96 -20.24 -5.76 -10.06
C VAL A 96 -19.74 -6.20 -8.68
N SER A 97 -18.42 -6.32 -8.52
CA SER A 97 -17.76 -6.70 -7.27
C SER A 97 -16.70 -5.67 -6.84
N ALA A 98 -16.43 -5.58 -5.53
CA ALA A 98 -15.55 -4.54 -5.00
C ALA A 98 -14.12 -4.62 -5.57
N SER A 99 -13.62 -5.83 -5.85
CA SER A 99 -12.30 -6.08 -6.45
C SER A 99 -12.13 -5.49 -7.84
N GLU A 100 -13.22 -5.20 -8.55
CA GLU A 100 -13.15 -4.55 -9.87
C GLU A 100 -12.79 -3.06 -9.79
N PHE A 101 -13.01 -2.45 -8.63
CA PHE A 101 -12.77 -1.02 -8.37
C PHE A 101 -11.59 -0.77 -7.43
N MET A 102 -10.90 -1.81 -7.01
CA MET A 102 -9.69 -1.69 -6.21
C MET A 102 -8.47 -1.74 -7.13
N GLU A 103 -7.56 -0.79 -6.93
CA GLU A 103 -6.21 -0.92 -7.43
C GLU A 103 -5.57 -2.18 -6.80
N THR A 104 -4.84 -2.94 -7.61
CA THR A 104 -4.18 -4.18 -7.20
C THR A 104 -2.75 -4.18 -7.70
N ALA A 105 -1.91 -5.05 -7.13
CA ALA A 105 -0.59 -5.35 -7.68
C ALA A 105 -0.65 -5.69 -9.19
N PRO A 106 0.39 -5.36 -9.97
CA PRO A 106 0.44 -5.62 -11.41
C PRO A 106 0.67 -7.11 -11.75
N ILE A 107 0.99 -7.93 -10.76
CA ILE A 107 1.14 -9.38 -10.84
C ILE A 107 0.16 -10.04 -9.87
N ASN A 108 -0.34 -11.24 -10.19
CA ASN A 108 -1.31 -11.94 -9.34
C ASN A 108 -0.65 -12.54 -8.09
N LYS A 109 -1.48 -12.94 -7.13
CA LYS A 109 -1.04 -13.46 -5.82
C LYS A 109 -0.23 -14.75 -5.96
N GLU A 110 -0.61 -15.61 -6.88
CA GLU A 110 0.06 -16.88 -7.15
C GLU A 110 1.50 -16.65 -7.65
N GLU A 111 1.69 -15.75 -8.62
CA GLU A 111 3.02 -15.38 -9.11
C GLU A 111 3.89 -14.75 -8.01
N MET A 112 3.31 -13.87 -7.17
CA MET A 112 4.03 -13.31 -6.02
C MET A 112 4.42 -14.38 -5.00
N ALA A 113 3.52 -15.31 -4.70
CA ALA A 113 3.76 -16.39 -3.76
C ALA A 113 4.85 -17.34 -4.25
N ASP A 114 4.81 -17.70 -5.54
CA ASP A 114 5.81 -18.55 -6.17
C ASP A 114 7.19 -17.89 -6.13
N GLU A 115 7.29 -16.61 -6.49
CA GLU A 115 8.55 -15.87 -6.50
C GLU A 115 9.15 -15.75 -5.09
N ILE A 116 8.36 -15.33 -4.08
CA ILE A 116 8.82 -15.26 -2.69
C ILE A 116 9.28 -16.64 -2.20
N THR A 117 8.55 -17.70 -2.56
CA THR A 117 8.90 -19.08 -2.19
C THR A 117 10.24 -19.51 -2.80
N GLN A 118 10.55 -19.12 -4.04
CA GLN A 118 11.86 -19.38 -4.65
C GLN A 118 12.99 -18.72 -3.85
N TYR A 119 12.85 -17.45 -3.48
CA TYR A 119 13.85 -16.76 -2.66
C TYR A 119 14.06 -17.44 -1.30
N ILE A 120 12.99 -17.94 -0.66
CA ILE A 120 13.10 -18.72 0.59
C ILE A 120 13.90 -20.02 0.34
N PHE A 121 13.68 -20.72 -0.77
CA PHE A 121 14.42 -21.95 -1.08
C PHE A 121 15.88 -21.72 -1.48
N GLU A 122 16.23 -20.53 -1.95
CA GLU A 122 17.62 -20.15 -2.19
C GLU A 122 18.42 -20.07 -0.89
N MET A 123 17.79 -19.70 0.23
CA MET A 123 18.44 -19.51 1.54
C MET A 123 19.15 -20.79 2.03
N LYS A 124 20.37 -20.67 2.54
CA LYS A 124 21.17 -21.80 3.05
C LYS A 124 21.21 -21.91 4.57
N ASN A 125 21.07 -20.82 5.29
CA ASN A 125 20.96 -20.80 6.74
C ASN A 125 19.58 -21.36 7.15
N ALA A 126 19.61 -22.57 7.74
CA ALA A 126 18.40 -23.29 8.13
C ALA A 126 17.56 -22.55 9.18
N ASN A 127 18.19 -21.81 10.10
CA ASN A 127 17.48 -21.09 11.16
C ASN A 127 16.70 -19.90 10.59
N LEU A 128 17.37 -19.04 9.79
CA LEU A 128 16.72 -17.91 9.11
C LEU A 128 15.61 -18.38 8.18
N GLN A 129 15.84 -19.44 7.40
CA GLN A 129 14.84 -19.99 6.49
C GLN A 129 13.62 -20.51 7.26
N ARG A 130 13.82 -21.24 8.37
CA ARG A 130 12.72 -21.78 9.20
C ARG A 130 11.88 -20.66 9.81
N ILE A 131 12.51 -19.64 10.40
CA ILE A 131 11.82 -18.48 10.98
C ILE A 131 11.00 -17.76 9.90
N THR A 132 11.64 -17.42 8.77
CA THR A 132 11.01 -16.69 7.65
C THR A 132 9.80 -17.44 7.10
N ARG A 133 9.96 -18.73 6.79
CA ARG A 133 8.88 -19.56 6.26
C ARG A 133 7.74 -19.74 7.26
N ALA A 134 8.05 -19.89 8.54
CA ALA A 134 7.04 -20.10 9.57
C ALA A 134 6.18 -18.84 9.78
N LEU A 135 6.82 -17.66 9.81
CA LEU A 135 6.11 -16.38 9.90
C LEU A 135 5.28 -16.08 8.66
N LEU A 136 5.87 -16.24 7.46
CA LEU A 136 5.12 -16.04 6.22
C LEU A 136 3.90 -16.96 6.16
N LYS A 137 4.06 -18.24 6.50
CA LYS A 137 2.94 -19.20 6.55
C LYS A 137 1.87 -18.81 7.57
N LYS A 138 2.27 -18.29 8.74
CA LYS A 138 1.34 -17.86 9.80
C LYS A 138 0.44 -16.72 9.35
N TYR A 139 0.95 -15.82 8.51
CA TYR A 139 0.27 -14.60 8.08
C TYR A 139 -0.06 -14.55 6.58
N GLN A 140 0.04 -15.68 5.87
CA GLN A 140 0.01 -15.70 4.40
C GLN A 140 -1.27 -15.08 3.82
N ASP A 141 -2.44 -15.38 4.41
CA ASP A 141 -3.73 -14.94 3.86
C ASP A 141 -3.83 -13.41 3.83
N ASP A 142 -3.39 -12.75 4.91
CA ASP A 142 -3.38 -11.29 5.00
C ASP A 142 -2.19 -10.68 4.24
N PHE A 143 -1.02 -11.32 4.28
CA PHE A 143 0.20 -10.82 3.63
C PHE A 143 0.04 -10.62 2.11
N TYR A 144 -0.68 -11.52 1.43
CA TYR A 144 -0.93 -11.41 0.00
C TYR A 144 -2.08 -10.46 -0.36
N ASP A 145 -2.81 -9.93 0.62
CA ASP A 145 -3.99 -9.12 0.39
C ASP A 145 -3.78 -7.66 0.81
N TYR A 146 -3.00 -7.45 1.88
CA TYR A 146 -2.83 -6.15 2.51
C TYR A 146 -1.99 -5.17 1.67
N PRO A 147 -2.20 -3.86 1.86
CA PRO A 147 -1.33 -2.83 1.31
C PRO A 147 -0.03 -2.74 2.10
N ALA A 148 1.02 -2.21 1.47
CA ALA A 148 2.27 -1.90 2.18
C ALA A 148 2.18 -0.58 2.94
N ALA A 149 1.25 0.32 2.64
CA ALA A 149 1.07 1.52 3.44
C ALA A 149 -0.39 1.96 3.44
N MET A 150 -0.78 2.76 4.44
CA MET A 150 -2.09 3.42 4.39
C MET A 150 -2.19 4.46 3.28
N ARG A 151 -1.05 5.05 2.89
CA ARG A 151 -0.94 6.12 1.90
C ARG A 151 0.43 6.03 1.23
N HIS A 152 0.53 6.60 0.04
CA HIS A 152 1.75 6.93 -0.69
C HIS A 152 2.32 5.80 -1.56
N HIS A 153 2.89 4.76 -0.96
CA HIS A 153 3.55 3.69 -1.71
C HIS A 153 2.82 2.37 -1.46
N HIS A 154 2.56 1.64 -2.54
CA HIS A 154 1.94 0.31 -2.48
C HIS A 154 0.66 0.25 -1.61
N GLU A 155 -0.16 1.31 -1.60
CA GLU A 155 -1.35 1.43 -0.74
C GLU A 155 -2.60 0.70 -1.29
N PHE A 156 -2.36 -0.29 -2.15
CA PHE A 156 -3.37 -1.02 -2.91
C PHE A 156 -3.41 -2.51 -2.51
N VAL A 157 -4.41 -3.24 -3.00
CA VAL A 157 -4.58 -4.66 -2.67
C VAL A 157 -3.38 -5.45 -3.17
N SER A 158 -2.84 -6.32 -2.30
CA SER A 158 -1.59 -7.06 -2.53
C SER A 158 -0.35 -6.17 -2.66
N GLY A 159 -0.43 -4.91 -2.22
CA GLY A 159 0.69 -3.98 -2.26
C GLY A 159 1.87 -4.42 -1.40
N LEU A 160 1.63 -5.03 -0.24
CA LEU A 160 2.67 -5.52 0.66
C LEU A 160 3.52 -6.64 0.03
N SER A 161 2.88 -7.68 -0.48
CA SER A 161 3.58 -8.77 -1.15
C SER A 161 4.27 -8.32 -2.45
N PHE A 162 3.66 -7.40 -3.21
CA PHE A 162 4.30 -6.83 -4.39
C PHE A 162 5.55 -6.01 -4.05
N HIS A 163 5.49 -5.21 -2.98
CA HIS A 163 6.63 -4.47 -2.45
C HIS A 163 7.78 -5.43 -2.09
N VAL A 164 7.48 -6.50 -1.33
CA VAL A 164 8.47 -7.54 -1.00
C VAL A 164 9.07 -8.20 -2.25
N VAL A 165 8.27 -8.53 -3.26
CA VAL A 165 8.78 -9.09 -4.53
C VAL A 165 9.73 -8.12 -5.22
N SER A 166 9.36 -6.84 -5.33
CA SER A 166 10.21 -5.81 -5.95
C SER A 166 11.53 -5.66 -5.21
N MET A 167 11.47 -5.59 -3.87
CA MET A 167 12.66 -5.52 -3.01
C MET A 167 13.53 -6.78 -3.10
N LEU A 168 12.96 -7.98 -3.25
CA LEU A 168 13.74 -9.21 -3.42
C LEU A 168 14.50 -9.21 -4.74
N ARG A 169 13.89 -8.70 -5.82
CA ARG A 169 14.57 -8.53 -7.12
C ARG A 169 15.73 -7.53 -7.03
N LEU A 170 15.54 -6.42 -6.32
CA LEU A 170 16.61 -5.45 -6.01
C LEU A 170 17.70 -6.09 -5.13
N ALA A 171 17.32 -6.80 -4.06
CA ALA A 171 18.22 -7.47 -3.13
C ALA A 171 19.08 -8.53 -3.84
N LYS A 172 18.48 -9.31 -4.74
CA LYS A 172 19.20 -10.26 -5.58
C LYS A 172 20.23 -9.55 -6.46
N SER A 173 19.84 -8.45 -7.11
CA SER A 173 20.74 -7.67 -7.96
C SER A 173 21.93 -7.10 -7.18
N VAL A 174 21.68 -6.57 -5.97
CA VAL A 174 22.73 -6.10 -5.06
C VAL A 174 23.64 -7.25 -4.63
N ALA A 175 23.08 -8.39 -4.23
CA ALA A 175 23.86 -9.54 -3.78
C ALA A 175 24.61 -10.28 -4.90
N ASP A 176 24.16 -10.16 -6.15
CA ASP A 176 24.88 -10.62 -7.34
C ASP A 176 26.10 -9.71 -7.63
N LEU A 177 25.96 -8.40 -7.41
CA LEU A 177 27.05 -7.43 -7.59
C LEU A 177 28.07 -7.42 -6.44
N TYR A 178 27.61 -7.66 -5.20
CA TYR A 178 28.44 -7.65 -3.99
C TYR A 178 28.44 -9.03 -3.31
N PRO A 179 29.34 -9.96 -3.70
CA PRO A 179 29.38 -11.32 -3.14
C PRO A 179 29.61 -11.39 -1.62
N SER A 180 30.05 -10.30 -0.99
CA SER A 180 30.21 -10.18 0.46
C SER A 180 28.90 -10.04 1.23
N VAL A 181 27.76 -9.87 0.54
CA VAL A 181 26.43 -9.74 1.14
C VAL A 181 25.92 -11.12 1.56
N ASN A 182 25.46 -11.22 2.81
CA ASN A 182 24.76 -12.41 3.26
C ASN A 182 23.33 -12.43 2.67
N ARG A 183 23.14 -13.23 1.61
CA ARG A 183 21.84 -13.39 0.93
C ARG A 183 20.74 -13.86 1.86
N ASP A 184 21.05 -14.80 2.75
CA ASP A 184 20.05 -15.41 3.62
C ASP A 184 19.50 -14.37 4.61
N LEU A 185 20.38 -13.59 5.23
CA LEU A 185 19.97 -12.52 6.14
C LEU A 185 19.25 -11.38 5.42
N LEU A 186 19.72 -11.00 4.22
CA LEU A 186 19.07 -9.96 3.43
C LEU A 186 17.67 -10.38 2.97
N TYR A 187 17.51 -11.59 2.41
CA TYR A 187 16.21 -12.10 1.96
C TYR A 187 15.24 -12.29 3.13
N ALA A 188 15.70 -12.84 4.26
CA ALA A 188 14.89 -12.92 5.49
C ALA A 188 14.44 -11.53 5.95
N GLY A 189 15.36 -10.55 5.92
CA GLY A 189 15.06 -9.15 6.23
C GLY A 189 14.00 -8.59 5.31
N VAL A 190 14.16 -8.71 3.99
CA VAL A 190 13.20 -8.21 2.99
C VAL A 190 11.83 -8.86 3.14
N ILE A 191 11.74 -10.17 3.31
CA ILE A 191 10.44 -10.86 3.41
C ILE A 191 9.68 -10.45 4.68
N LEU A 192 10.41 -10.18 5.77
CA LEU A 192 9.81 -9.96 7.07
C LEU A 192 9.70 -8.48 7.48
N HIS A 193 10.44 -7.55 6.88
CA HIS A 193 10.58 -6.17 7.41
C HIS A 193 9.24 -5.51 7.75
N ASP A 194 8.25 -5.70 6.89
CA ASP A 194 6.91 -5.14 6.98
C ASP A 194 5.82 -6.15 7.30
N LEU A 195 6.15 -7.39 7.65
CA LEU A 195 5.13 -8.42 7.93
C LEU A 195 4.20 -7.99 9.07
N GLY A 196 4.67 -7.17 10.01
CA GLY A 196 3.84 -6.58 11.07
C GLY A 196 2.68 -5.72 10.57
N LYS A 197 2.67 -5.31 9.29
CA LYS A 197 1.58 -4.54 8.68
C LYS A 197 0.26 -5.30 8.63
N VAL A 198 0.30 -6.63 8.63
CA VAL A 198 -0.92 -7.47 8.72
C VAL A 198 -1.66 -7.32 10.06
N ILE A 199 -0.98 -6.83 11.10
CA ILE A 199 -1.54 -6.53 12.42
C ILE A 199 -1.71 -5.01 12.62
N GLU A 200 -0.77 -4.21 12.12
CA GLU A 200 -0.82 -2.74 12.21
C GLU A 200 -2.03 -2.15 11.45
N LEU A 201 -2.43 -2.78 10.34
CA LEU A 201 -3.47 -2.29 9.44
C LEU A 201 -4.77 -3.12 9.55
N SER A 202 -5.92 -2.49 9.29
CA SER A 202 -7.23 -3.11 9.44
C SER A 202 -7.66 -4.02 8.28
N GLY A 203 -6.92 -4.02 7.17
CA GLY A 203 -7.26 -4.79 5.97
C GLY A 203 -7.01 -4.04 4.66
N PRO A 204 -7.35 -4.66 3.52
CA PRO A 204 -7.06 -4.14 2.18
C PRO A 204 -7.98 -3.01 1.71
N VAL A 205 -9.17 -2.87 2.30
CA VAL A 205 -10.18 -1.92 1.85
C VAL A 205 -10.41 -0.86 2.91
N SER A 206 -10.26 0.40 2.54
CA SER A 206 -10.42 1.54 3.45
C SER A 206 -9.57 1.40 4.71
N THR A 207 -8.32 1.02 4.48
CA THR A 207 -7.33 0.70 5.51
C THR A 207 -7.17 1.82 6.52
N THR A 208 -7.17 1.42 7.80
CA THR A 208 -6.89 2.28 8.96
C THR A 208 -5.90 1.56 9.88
N TYR A 209 -5.20 2.31 10.72
CA TYR A 209 -4.41 1.72 11.80
C TYR A 209 -5.32 1.02 12.82
N THR A 210 -4.92 -0.18 13.25
CA THR A 210 -5.52 -0.87 14.39
C THR A 210 -5.12 -0.20 15.71
N LEU A 211 -5.69 -0.63 16.83
CA LEU A 211 -5.25 -0.15 18.14
C LEU A 211 -3.75 -0.46 18.36
N GLU A 212 -3.33 -1.67 18.01
CA GLU A 212 -1.94 -2.10 18.12
C GLU A 212 -1.04 -1.35 17.14
N GLY A 213 -1.50 -1.15 15.91
CA GLY A 213 -0.79 -0.34 14.93
C GLY A 213 -0.54 1.10 15.38
N ASN A 214 -1.54 1.75 15.98
CA ASN A 214 -1.39 3.11 16.51
C ASN A 214 -0.47 3.20 17.74
N LEU A 215 -0.45 2.18 18.60
CA LEU A 215 0.28 2.23 19.88
C LEU A 215 1.68 1.61 19.83
N ILE A 216 1.92 0.67 18.90
CA ILE A 216 3.14 -0.16 18.85
C ILE A 216 3.88 0.01 17.52
N GLY A 217 3.16 -0.10 16.40
CA GLY A 217 3.72 -0.04 15.04
C GLY A 217 4.35 -1.35 14.54
N HIS A 218 4.33 -1.57 13.23
CA HIS A 218 4.69 -2.83 12.58
C HIS A 218 6.12 -3.31 12.88
N ILE A 219 7.09 -2.40 13.06
CA ILE A 219 8.48 -2.73 13.37
C ILE A 219 8.57 -3.53 14.69
N SER A 220 7.94 -3.02 15.73
CA SER A 220 7.96 -3.64 17.05
C SER A 220 7.13 -4.93 17.05
N ILE A 221 5.98 -4.91 16.36
CA ILE A 221 5.11 -6.08 16.18
C ILE A 221 5.88 -7.23 15.53
N VAL A 222 6.57 -7.00 14.41
CA VAL A 222 7.26 -8.08 13.71
C VAL A 222 8.43 -8.65 14.50
N VAL A 223 9.11 -7.83 15.29
CA VAL A 223 10.20 -8.27 16.18
C VAL A 223 9.67 -9.15 17.32
N GLU A 224 8.48 -8.84 17.85
CA GLU A 224 7.78 -9.70 18.79
C GLU A 224 7.42 -11.04 18.15
N GLU A 225 6.88 -11.03 16.93
CA GLU A 225 6.53 -12.24 16.19
C GLU A 225 7.76 -13.11 15.86
N VAL A 226 8.91 -12.50 15.51
CA VAL A 226 10.18 -13.21 15.37
C VAL A 226 10.62 -13.84 16.70
N SER A 227 10.34 -13.19 17.84
CA SER A 227 10.65 -13.77 19.15
C SER A 227 9.80 -15.01 19.42
N LYS A 228 8.48 -14.90 19.27
CA LYS A 228 7.54 -16.00 19.49
C LYS A 228 7.86 -17.21 18.61
N ILE A 229 8.08 -16.99 17.32
CA ILE A 229 8.34 -18.09 16.38
C ILE A 229 9.70 -18.75 16.62
N ALA A 230 10.70 -17.99 17.06
CA ALA A 230 12.01 -18.54 17.40
C ALA A 230 11.90 -19.46 18.62
N ASP A 231 11.16 -19.04 19.65
CA ASP A 231 10.89 -19.86 20.83
C ASP A 231 10.09 -21.13 20.47
N GLU A 232 9.02 -21.01 19.69
CA GLU A 232 8.22 -22.15 19.18
C GLU A 232 9.06 -23.15 18.38
N LEU A 233 10.03 -22.67 17.60
CA LEU A 233 10.91 -23.50 16.79
C LEU A 233 12.15 -24.00 17.54
N SER A 234 12.32 -23.60 18.81
CA SER A 234 13.52 -23.83 19.62
C SER A 234 14.80 -23.39 18.91
N ILE A 235 14.76 -22.20 18.32
CA ILE A 235 15.89 -21.55 17.67
C ILE A 235 16.34 -20.40 18.57
N ASP A 236 17.52 -20.52 19.14
CA ASP A 236 18.21 -19.46 19.84
C ASP A 236 19.53 -19.14 19.13
N GLY A 237 20.18 -18.04 19.52
CA GLY A 237 21.49 -17.66 19.00
C GLY A 237 21.55 -16.30 18.32
N GLU A 238 22.71 -16.03 17.72
CA GLU A 238 23.04 -14.74 17.12
C GLU A 238 22.14 -14.44 15.92
N GLU A 239 21.74 -15.45 15.14
CA GLU A 239 20.91 -15.24 13.95
C GLU A 239 19.57 -14.58 14.28
N VAL A 240 18.95 -14.97 15.40
CA VAL A 240 17.69 -14.40 15.87
C VAL A 240 17.88 -12.94 16.27
N VAL A 241 18.96 -12.63 16.97
CA VAL A 241 19.27 -11.26 17.43
C VAL A 241 19.58 -10.34 16.25
N VAL A 242 20.41 -10.82 15.30
CA VAL A 242 20.79 -10.04 14.12
C VAL A 242 19.60 -9.86 13.18
N LEU A 243 18.76 -10.87 12.98
CA LEU A 243 17.52 -10.72 12.21
C LEU A 243 16.61 -9.65 12.83
N LYS A 244 16.38 -9.70 14.16
CA LYS A 244 15.62 -8.65 14.86
C LYS A 244 16.25 -7.28 14.66
N HIS A 245 17.58 -7.14 14.71
CA HIS A 245 18.25 -5.87 14.42
C HIS A 245 17.99 -5.38 13.00
N VAL A 246 18.08 -6.26 12.00
CA VAL A 246 17.77 -5.94 10.59
C VAL A 246 16.35 -5.39 10.47
N LEU A 247 15.35 -6.03 11.09
CA LEU A 247 13.96 -5.58 11.06
C LEU A 247 13.76 -4.27 11.84
N LEU A 248 14.36 -4.12 13.03
CA LEU A 248 14.28 -2.90 13.84
C LEU A 248 14.84 -1.67 13.11
N SER A 249 15.87 -1.86 12.29
CA SER A 249 16.64 -0.77 11.71
C SER A 249 16.34 -0.46 10.25
N HIS A 250 15.36 -1.12 9.63
CA HIS A 250 15.13 -1.02 8.19
C HIS A 250 14.67 0.37 7.72
N HIS A 251 13.97 1.15 8.55
CA HIS A 251 13.70 2.56 8.25
C HIS A 251 14.93 3.47 8.43
N GLY A 252 16.12 2.96 8.76
CA GLY A 252 17.38 3.73 8.73
C GLY A 252 17.61 4.70 9.88
N LYS A 253 16.57 5.40 10.34
CA LYS A 253 16.66 6.49 11.31
C LYS A 253 15.52 6.50 12.33
N GLY A 254 15.82 7.02 13.52
CA GLY A 254 14.83 7.21 14.59
C GLY A 254 13.68 8.13 14.20
N GLU A 255 13.95 9.19 13.41
CA GLU A 255 12.93 10.09 12.88
C GLU A 255 11.94 9.43 11.92
N TRP A 256 12.30 8.27 11.35
CA TRP A 256 11.46 7.46 10.47
C TRP A 256 10.84 6.26 11.20
N GLY A 257 11.02 6.16 12.52
CA GLY A 257 10.41 5.13 13.36
C GLY A 257 11.32 3.96 13.73
N SER A 258 12.52 3.84 13.14
CA SER A 258 13.47 2.79 13.50
C SER A 258 14.06 3.00 14.90
N PRO A 259 13.94 2.05 15.85
CA PRO A 259 14.51 2.19 17.18
C PRO A 259 16.05 2.26 17.21
N LYS A 260 16.70 1.74 16.16
CA LYS A 260 18.16 1.74 15.98
C LYS A 260 18.50 2.03 14.52
N PRO A 261 19.64 2.68 14.21
CA PRO A 261 20.12 2.76 12.84
C PRO A 261 20.62 1.37 12.37
N PRO A 262 20.80 1.16 11.06
CA PRO A 262 21.47 -0.01 10.53
C PRO A 262 22.90 -0.12 11.07
N LEU A 263 23.25 -1.28 11.63
CA LEU A 263 24.57 -1.55 12.23
C LEU A 263 25.23 -2.82 11.66
N VAL A 264 24.56 -3.46 10.71
CA VAL A 264 25.08 -4.60 9.94
C VAL A 264 24.81 -4.33 8.47
N ARG A 265 25.66 -4.87 7.59
CA ARG A 265 25.64 -4.59 6.15
C ARG A 265 24.26 -4.84 5.54
N GLU A 266 23.64 -5.95 5.90
CA GLU A 266 22.35 -6.37 5.35
C GLU A 266 21.22 -5.44 5.78
N ALA A 267 21.29 -4.85 6.98
CA ALA A 267 20.33 -3.83 7.41
C ALA A 267 20.49 -2.52 6.63
N GLU A 268 21.74 -2.11 6.34
CA GLU A 268 22.01 -0.90 5.54
C GLU A 268 21.49 -1.10 4.11
N ILE A 269 21.74 -2.27 3.53
CA ILE A 269 21.23 -2.61 2.19
C ILE A 269 19.70 -2.66 2.19
N LEU A 270 19.09 -3.32 3.17
CA LEU A 270 17.63 -3.39 3.29
C LEU A 270 17.01 -1.99 3.33
N HIS A 271 17.58 -1.09 4.15
CA HIS A 271 17.12 0.29 4.25
C HIS A 271 17.14 1.01 2.89
N GLN A 272 18.24 0.89 2.16
CA GLN A 272 18.38 1.55 0.85
C GLN A 272 17.44 0.95 -0.19
N ILE A 273 17.21 -0.36 -0.15
CA ILE A 273 16.29 -1.06 -1.07
C ILE A 273 14.84 -0.64 -0.80
N ASP A 274 14.42 -0.66 0.46
CA ASP A 274 13.09 -0.22 0.88
C ASP A 274 12.81 1.22 0.45
N LEU A 275 13.73 2.14 0.78
CA LEU A 275 13.62 3.54 0.40
C LEU A 275 13.58 3.73 -1.12
N MET A 276 14.37 2.97 -1.89
CA MET A 276 14.39 3.04 -3.35
C MET A 276 13.06 2.58 -3.94
N ASP A 277 12.56 1.42 -3.52
CA ASP A 277 11.32 0.85 -4.06
C ASP A 277 10.12 1.74 -3.76
N ALA A 278 9.96 2.15 -2.49
CA ALA A 278 8.89 3.06 -2.08
C ALA A 278 8.96 4.41 -2.83
N SER A 279 10.17 4.93 -3.06
CA SER A 279 10.36 6.19 -3.81
C SER A 279 9.96 6.07 -5.27
N LEU A 280 10.40 5.01 -5.94
CA LEU A 280 10.07 4.77 -7.34
C LEU A 280 8.58 4.51 -7.53
N ASN A 281 7.95 3.75 -6.63
CA ASN A 281 6.50 3.52 -6.67
C ASN A 281 5.71 4.84 -6.57
N MET A 282 6.08 5.73 -5.65
CA MET A 282 5.47 7.06 -5.52
C MET A 282 5.72 7.93 -6.77
N MET A 283 6.91 7.88 -7.36
CA MET A 283 7.25 8.62 -8.58
C MET A 283 6.45 8.11 -9.78
N ASP A 284 6.41 6.80 -10.00
CA ASP A 284 5.65 6.18 -11.09
C ASP A 284 4.17 6.54 -11.00
N LYS A 285 3.59 6.49 -9.79
CA LYS A 285 2.20 6.86 -9.54
C LYS A 285 1.92 8.31 -9.94
N VAL A 286 2.76 9.26 -9.54
CA VAL A 286 2.51 10.68 -9.83
C VAL A 286 2.82 11.03 -11.30
N LEU A 287 3.87 10.43 -11.87
CA LEU A 287 4.30 10.70 -13.25
C LEU A 287 3.34 10.10 -14.27
N LYS A 288 2.70 8.97 -13.97
CA LYS A 288 1.63 8.37 -14.82
C LYS A 288 0.50 9.35 -15.14
N HIS A 289 0.20 10.30 -14.23
CA HIS A 289 -0.83 11.31 -14.41
C HIS A 289 -0.29 12.70 -14.76
N THR A 290 1.03 12.83 -14.89
CA THR A 290 1.69 14.08 -15.26
C THR A 290 1.87 14.11 -16.77
N LYS A 291 1.46 15.17 -17.46
CA LYS A 291 1.65 15.26 -18.92
C LYS A 291 3.14 15.36 -19.26
N PRO A 292 3.62 14.74 -20.35
CA PRO A 292 4.97 14.97 -20.83
C PRO A 292 5.24 16.46 -21.02
N GLY A 293 6.35 16.95 -20.49
CA GLY A 293 6.74 18.36 -20.48
C GLY A 293 6.24 19.17 -19.27
N GLU A 294 5.48 18.57 -18.36
CA GLU A 294 4.95 19.22 -17.16
C GLU A 294 5.58 18.67 -15.87
N PHE A 295 5.44 19.42 -14.78
CA PHE A 295 5.78 18.96 -13.44
C PHE A 295 4.57 18.34 -12.76
N SER A 296 4.82 17.28 -12.00
CA SER A 296 3.84 16.64 -11.13
C SER A 296 3.39 17.57 -10.00
N GLU A 297 2.28 17.22 -9.36
CA GLU A 297 1.98 17.77 -8.05
C GLU A 297 3.06 17.41 -7.02
N ARG A 298 3.07 18.12 -5.90
CA ARG A 298 4.07 17.88 -4.84
C ARG A 298 3.76 16.58 -4.11
N VAL A 299 4.78 15.73 -3.97
CA VAL A 299 4.67 14.43 -3.30
C VAL A 299 5.18 14.57 -1.86
N PHE A 300 4.25 14.54 -0.89
CA PHE A 300 4.59 14.72 0.53
C PHE A 300 5.63 13.72 1.04
N GLY A 301 5.50 12.44 0.67
CA GLY A 301 6.44 11.38 1.05
C GLY A 301 7.83 11.47 0.41
N LEU A 302 8.05 12.42 -0.51
CA LEU A 302 9.33 12.65 -1.20
C LEU A 302 9.82 14.08 -0.98
N ASP A 303 9.82 14.53 0.27
CA ASP A 303 10.24 15.88 0.69
C ASP A 303 9.45 17.00 0.03
N ASN A 304 8.17 16.75 -0.29
CA ASN A 304 7.27 17.70 -0.95
C ASN A 304 7.81 18.19 -2.31
N ARG A 305 8.64 17.38 -2.98
CA ARG A 305 9.18 17.66 -4.31
C ARG A 305 8.14 17.44 -5.40
N SER A 306 8.31 18.15 -6.52
CA SER A 306 7.62 17.90 -7.79
C SER A 306 8.59 17.27 -8.78
N PHE A 307 8.11 16.36 -9.62
CA PHE A 307 8.91 15.61 -10.58
C PHE A 307 8.52 15.99 -12.00
N TYR A 308 9.51 16.21 -12.86
CA TYR A 308 9.29 16.55 -14.26
C TYR A 308 9.04 15.26 -15.05
N ASN A 309 8.00 15.23 -15.91
CA ASN A 309 7.80 14.15 -16.86
C ASN A 309 8.49 14.50 -18.19
N PRO A 310 9.60 13.84 -18.58
CA PRO A 310 10.29 14.16 -19.82
C PRO A 310 9.43 13.99 -21.07
N ILE A 311 9.68 14.78 -22.11
CA ILE A 311 9.00 14.66 -23.42
C ILE A 311 9.59 13.51 -24.25
N PHE A 312 10.84 13.13 -23.97
CA PHE A 312 11.52 12.03 -24.63
C PHE A 312 11.21 10.70 -23.92
N GLU A 313 11.18 9.62 -24.70
CA GLU A 313 11.23 8.24 -24.20
C GLU A 313 12.64 7.89 -23.70
#